data_AF-A0A4R5UK05-F1
#
_entry.id   AF-A0A4R5UK05-F1
#
_cell.length_a   1.000
_cell.length_b   1.000
_cell.length_c   1.000
_cell.angle_alpha   90.00
_cell.angle_beta   90.00
_cell.angle_gamma   90.00
#
_symmetry.space_group_name_H-M   'P 1'
#
loop_
_entity.id
_entity.type
_entity.pdbx_description
1 polymer ?
#
loop_
_entity_poly.entity_id
_entity_poly.type
_entity_poly.pdbx_seq_one_letter_code
_entity_poly.pdbx_strand_id
1 'polypeptide(L)'
;MPLYVRDERVNQLAEQARKILKAPTKTDAIRQALERVVVQEPPASHEEKSEPTLAERLKAIQDEVKRLGRPNPDFDDKAFLDEMWEI
;
A
#
# COMPACT_ATOMS: atom_id res chain seq x y z
N MET A 1 18.64 -6.23 -25.85
CA MET A 1 17.99 -7.02 -26.91
C MET A 1 16.72 -6.31 -27.39
N PRO A 2 16.42 -6.27 -28.69
CA PRO A 2 15.17 -5.73 -29.21
C PRO A 2 14.00 -6.66 -28.85
N LEU A 3 12.94 -6.11 -28.25
CA LEU A 3 11.71 -6.85 -27.96
C LEU A 3 10.83 -6.82 -29.21
N TYR A 4 10.51 -7.99 -29.77
CA TYR A 4 9.64 -8.10 -30.94
C TYR A 4 8.18 -8.26 -30.50
N VAL A 5 7.43 -7.17 -30.62
CA VAL A 5 5.99 -7.15 -30.39
C VAL A 5 5.29 -7.40 -31.72
N ARG A 6 4.58 -8.53 -31.84
CA ARG A 6 3.81 -8.90 -33.06
C ARG A 6 2.38 -8.40 -33.06
N ASP A 7 1.88 -7.97 -31.90
CA ASP A 7 0.53 -7.46 -31.74
C ASP A 7 0.49 -5.94 -32.03
N GLU A 8 -0.34 -5.53 -32.98
CA GLU A 8 -0.47 -4.13 -33.38
C GLU A 8 -1.00 -3.24 -32.24
N ARG A 9 -1.88 -3.77 -31.38
CA ARG A 9 -2.40 -3.05 -30.22
C ARG A 9 -1.29 -2.75 -29.22
N VAL A 10 -0.39 -3.71 -29.00
CA VAL A 10 0.74 -3.53 -28.08
C VAL A 10 1.78 -2.56 -28.68
N ASN A 11 1.95 -2.55 -30.00
CA ASN A 11 2.79 -1.57 -30.69
C ASN A 11 2.27 -0.13 -30.51
N GLN A 12 0.96 0.08 -30.59
CA GLN A 12 0.33 1.38 -30.32
C GLN A 12 0.50 1.81 -28.86
N LEU A 13 0.31 0.89 -27.90
CA LEU A 13 0.56 1.15 -26.49
C LEU A 13 2.03 1.50 -26.22
N ALA A 14 2.96 0.84 -26.90
CA ALA A 14 4.39 1.14 -26.78
C ALA A 14 4.75 2.53 -27.32
N GLU A 15 4.11 2.98 -28.42
CA GLU A 15 4.24 4.36 -28.91
C GLU A 15 3.72 5.39 -27.90
N GLN A 16 2.57 5.12 -27.29
CA GLN A 16 2.01 5.99 -26.25
C GLN A 16 2.92 6.04 -25.02
N ALA A 17 3.40 4.88 -24.54
CA ALA A 17 4.34 4.79 -23.44
C ALA A 17 5.64 5.53 -23.74
N ARG A 18 6.17 5.44 -24.97
CA ARG A 18 7.37 6.19 -25.39
C ARG A 18 7.17 7.70 -25.27
N LYS A 19 6.00 8.22 -25.70
CA LYS A 19 5.67 9.65 -25.60
C LYS A 19 5.55 10.11 -24.15
N ILE A 20 4.87 9.33 -23.31
CA ILE A 20 4.64 9.65 -21.88
C ILE A 20 5.97 9.63 -21.12
N LEU A 21 6.78 8.59 -21.34
CA LEU A 21 8.04 8.36 -20.62
C LEU A 21 9.24 9.06 -21.27
N LYS A 22 9.05 9.70 -22.44
CA LYS A 22 10.10 10.33 -23.27
C LYS A 22 11.30 9.41 -23.52
N ALA A 23 11.03 8.10 -23.66
CA ALA A 23 12.07 7.10 -23.84
C ALA A 23 12.63 7.14 -25.28
N PRO A 24 13.92 6.81 -25.49
CA PRO A 24 14.55 6.87 -26.81
C PRO A 24 14.04 5.78 -27.76
N THR A 25 13.67 4.61 -27.25
CA THR A 25 13.15 3.49 -28.04
C THR A 25 11.85 2.94 -27.45
N LYS A 26 11.04 2.28 -28.29
CA LYS A 26 9.82 1.59 -27.81
C LYS A 26 10.16 0.50 -26.78
N THR A 27 11.27 -0.19 -26.98
CA THR A 27 11.78 -1.22 -26.07
C THR A 27 12.12 -0.65 -24.69
N ASP A 28 12.77 0.52 -24.65
CA ASP A 28 13.09 1.18 -23.37
C ASP A 28 11.84 1.71 -22.69
N ALA A 29 10.87 2.22 -23.46
CA ALA A 29 9.57 2.63 -22.92
C ALA A 29 8.84 1.45 -22.26
N ILE A 30 8.81 0.29 -22.93
CA ILE A 30 8.19 -0.92 -22.40
C ILE A 30 8.93 -1.41 -21.16
N ARG A 31 10.28 -1.46 -21.18
CA ARG A 31 11.07 -1.86 -20.00
C ARG A 31 10.77 -0.98 -18.80
N GLN A 32 10.80 0.33 -18.96
CA GLN A 32 10.53 1.28 -17.87
C GLN A 32 9.07 1.23 -17.41
N ALA A 33 8.12 0.98 -18.31
CA ALA A 33 6.72 0.81 -17.94
C ALA A 33 6.52 -0.46 -17.10
N LEU A 34 7.11 -1.57 -17.53
CA LEU A 34 7.06 -2.85 -16.80
C LEU A 34 7.82 -2.79 -15.48
N GLU A 35 9.00 -2.16 -15.42
CA GLU A 35 9.71 -1.93 -14.16
C GLU A 35 8.88 -1.09 -13.19
N ARG A 36 8.21 -0.03 -13.65
CA ARG A 36 7.30 0.73 -12.78
C ARG A 36 6.15 -0.13 -12.28
N VAL A 37 5.55 -0.96 -13.13
CA VAL A 37 4.47 -1.86 -12.69
C VAL A 37 5.02 -2.88 -11.69
N VAL A 38 6.15 -3.52 -11.94
CA VAL A 38 6.73 -4.55 -11.05
C VAL A 38 7.34 -3.96 -9.76
N VAL A 39 7.72 -2.67 -9.75
CA VAL A 39 8.22 -1.98 -8.55
C VAL A 39 7.08 -1.34 -7.76
N GLN A 40 6.05 -0.81 -8.43
CA GLN A 40 4.87 -0.21 -7.78
C GLN A 40 3.85 -1.26 -7.35
N GLU A 41 3.72 -2.36 -8.09
CA GLU A 41 3.17 -3.59 -7.57
C GLU A 41 4.25 -4.20 -6.69
N PRO A 42 4.16 -4.12 -5.35
CA PRO A 42 4.95 -5.02 -4.53
C PRO A 42 4.74 -6.43 -5.07
N PRO A 43 5.79 -7.26 -5.21
CA PRO A 43 5.76 -8.53 -5.95
C PRO A 43 4.51 -9.34 -5.60
N ALA A 44 3.49 -9.24 -6.44
CA ALA A 44 2.17 -9.80 -6.21
C ALA A 44 2.03 -11.19 -6.83
N SER A 45 3.14 -11.79 -7.29
CA SER A 45 3.09 -12.98 -8.14
C SER A 45 3.72 -14.24 -7.54
N HIS A 46 4.30 -14.22 -6.34
CA HIS A 46 4.82 -15.50 -5.79
C HIS A 46 4.57 -15.79 -4.31
N GLU A 47 4.29 -14.83 -3.44
CA GLU A 47 3.99 -15.14 -2.04
C GLU A 47 2.92 -14.18 -1.51
N GLU A 48 1.69 -14.68 -1.44
CA GLU A 48 0.68 -14.39 -0.41
C GLU A 48 0.86 -13.07 0.37
N LYS A 49 0.71 -11.92 -0.29
CA LYS A 49 0.28 -10.71 0.42
C LYS A 49 -1.24 -10.73 0.50
N SER A 50 -1.76 -11.73 1.20
CA SER A 50 -3.10 -11.64 1.75
C SER A 50 -3.12 -10.37 2.60
N GLU A 51 -3.89 -9.36 2.17
CA GLU A 51 -4.28 -8.29 3.08
C GLU A 51 -4.73 -8.95 4.39
N PRO A 52 -4.27 -8.45 5.56
CA PRO A 52 -4.60 -9.08 6.81
C PRO A 52 -6.11 -9.19 6.89
N THR A 53 -6.58 -10.41 7.13
CA THR A 53 -8.00 -10.71 7.20
C THR A 53 -8.65 -9.82 8.26
N LEU A 54 -9.96 -9.59 8.15
CA LEU A 54 -10.70 -8.81 9.15
C LEU A 54 -10.46 -9.34 10.57
N ALA A 55 -10.29 -10.66 10.73
CA ALA A 55 -9.96 -11.31 11.98
C ALA A 55 -8.58 -10.89 12.53
N GLU A 56 -7.55 -10.85 11.70
CA GLU A 56 -6.19 -10.44 12.10
C GLU A 56 -6.13 -8.96 12.48
N ARG A 57 -6.83 -8.11 11.71
CA ARG A 57 -6.96 -6.69 12.01
C ARG A 57 -7.67 -6.45 13.34
N LEU A 58 -8.76 -7.17 13.60
CA LEU A 58 -9.49 -7.08 14.85
C LEU A 58 -8.63 -7.57 16.04
N LYS A 59 -7.88 -8.65 15.85
CA LYS A 59 -6.98 -9.20 16.88
C LYS A 59 -5.89 -8.19 17.27
N ALA A 60 -5.30 -7.50 16.29
CA ALA A 60 -4.30 -6.47 16.55
C ALA A 60 -4.85 -5.34 17.44
N ILE A 61 -6.07 -4.85 17.15
CA ILE A 61 -6.75 -3.82 17.95
C ILE A 61 -7.06 -4.34 19.37
N GLN A 62 -7.58 -5.57 19.49
CA GLN A 62 -7.87 -6.16 20.79
C GLN A 62 -6.61 -6.32 21.65
N ASP A 63 -5.48 -6.69 21.05
CA ASP A 63 -4.23 -6.86 21.78
C ASP A 63 -3.61 -5.50 22.18
N GLU A 64 -3.86 -4.43 21.41
CA GLU A 64 -3.55 -3.07 21.81
C GLU A 64 -4.41 -2.62 23.01
N VAL A 65 -5.73 -2.86 22.97
CA VAL A 65 -6.63 -2.55 24.09
C VAL A 65 -6.28 -3.35 25.34
N LYS A 66 -5.93 -4.64 25.22
CA LYS A 66 -5.47 -5.44 26.36
C LYS A 66 -4.18 -4.91 26.99
N ARG A 67 -3.28 -4.32 26.18
CA ARG A 67 -2.05 -3.70 26.69
C ARG A 67 -2.32 -2.45 27.53
N LEU A 68 -3.41 -1.73 27.29
CA LEU A 68 -3.83 -0.60 28.12
C LEU A 68 -4.24 -1.02 29.53
N GLY A 69 -4.48 -2.32 29.76
CA GLY A 69 -4.82 -2.86 31.07
C GLY A 69 -6.32 -2.90 31.33
N ARG A 70 -6.71 -3.24 32.56
CA ARG A 70 -8.12 -3.24 32.96
C ARG A 70 -8.54 -1.82 33.32
N PRO A 71 -9.75 -1.39 32.92
CA PRO A 71 -10.31 -0.13 33.41
C PRO A 71 -10.30 -0.13 34.94
N ASN A 72 -9.81 0.95 35.53
CA ASN A 72 -9.83 1.14 36.98
C ASN A 72 -11.28 1.50 37.40
N PRO A 73 -12.00 0.66 38.16
CA PRO A 73 -13.38 0.94 38.57
C PRO A 73 -13.50 2.13 39.53
N ASP A 74 -12.41 2.45 40.24
CA ASP A 74 -12.36 3.53 41.23
C ASP A 74 -11.83 4.83 40.62
N PHE A 75 -11.72 4.92 39.29
CA PHE A 75 -11.28 6.14 38.62
C PHE A 75 -12.39 7.20 38.68
N ASP A 76 -12.11 8.31 39.35
CA ASP A 76 -13.02 9.45 39.44
C ASP A 76 -12.84 10.36 38.22
N ASP A 77 -13.63 10.09 37.19
CA ASP A 77 -13.66 10.88 35.96
C ASP A 77 -13.93 12.37 36.24
N LYS A 78 -14.73 12.68 37.26
CA LYS A 78 -15.15 14.04 37.56
C LYS A 78 -14.01 14.83 38.20
N ALA A 79 -13.34 14.27 39.19
CA ALA A 79 -12.18 14.91 39.81
C ALA A 79 -11.05 15.14 38.79
N PHE A 80 -10.79 14.15 37.92
CA PHE A 80 -9.78 14.26 36.86
C PHE A 80 -10.11 15.38 35.86
N LEU A 81 -11.37 15.50 35.45
CA LEU A 81 -11.80 16.58 34.58
C LEU A 81 -11.74 17.93 35.29
N ASP A 82 -12.26 18.04 36.51
CA ASP A 82 -12.28 19.29 37.27
C ASP A 82 -10.86 19.86 37.48
N GLU A 83 -9.83 19.01 37.70
CA GLU A 83 -8.41 19.40 37.78
C GLU A 83 -7.86 19.99 36.45
N MET A 84 -8.34 19.53 35.30
CA MET A 84 -7.92 20.06 33.99
C MET A 84 -8.49 21.45 33.67
N TRP A 85 -9.56 21.86 34.35
CA TRP A 85 -10.28 23.12 34.09
C TRP A 85 -10.04 24.20 35.15
N GLU A 86 -9.41 23.90 36.29
CA GLU A 86 -8.88 24.91 37.21
C GLU A 86 -7.56 25.49 36.67
N ILE A 87 -7.67 26.46 35.75
CA ILE A 87 -6.58 27.35 35.30
C ILE A 87 -6.63 28.66 36.07
#